data_AF-A0A9D0YMW6-F1
#
_entry.id   AF-A0A9D0YMW6-F1
#
_cell.length_a   1.000
_cell.length_b   1.000
_cell.length_c   1.000
_cell.angle_alpha   90.00
_cell.angle_beta   90.00
_cell.angle_gamma   90.00
#
_symmetry.space_group_name_H-M   'P 1'
#
loop_
_entity.id
_entity.type
_entity.pdbx_description
1 polymer ?
#
loop_
_entity_poly.entity_id
_entity_poly.type
_entity_poly.pdbx_seq_one_letter_code
_entity_poly.pdbx_strand_id
1 'polypeptide(L)'
;MTKQIQSIERFIKDESFSGVLLFVATIAAVMVANSSLSQSYFELWEMAAVVSIGNFVISMSLMHWINDGLMALFFLMVGLEIKRELLIGELSSVQKASFPIVAAIGGMAIPALVYVVFNMDDPKGFGIPMATDIAFALGILMLLGKKVNPALKLFLVALAVVDDLGAVIVVATVYTSEIHAEYFLHAALVYALIWILNLKKVTMLMPYLLLGMALWVFIHSIGVHATIAGVLLAFAIPITSKVDEKDFIETTKDHVDEFEKHIDNIPILNHHQIDA
;
A
#
# COMPACT_ATOMS: atom_id res chain seq x y z
N MET A 1 -0.99 10.85 32.00
CA MET A 1 -1.50 10.03 30.88
C MET A 1 -1.33 10.68 29.51
N THR A 2 -1.57 11.98 29.33
CA THR A 2 -1.44 12.67 28.02
C THR A 2 -0.02 12.76 27.45
N LYS A 3 1.01 12.96 28.29
CA LYS A 3 2.43 13.00 27.85
C LYS A 3 2.98 11.65 27.35
N GLN A 4 2.54 10.54 27.96
CA GLN A 4 2.95 9.19 27.54
C GLN A 4 2.28 8.80 26.22
N ILE A 5 1.01 9.15 26.03
CA ILE A 5 0.31 8.93 24.76
C ILE A 5 0.95 9.76 23.64
N GLN A 6 1.28 11.03 23.87
CA GLN A 6 2.00 11.86 22.88
C GLN A 6 3.41 11.34 22.55
N SER A 7 4.10 10.72 23.52
CA SER A 7 5.43 10.13 23.30
C SER A 7 5.33 8.84 22.48
N ILE A 8 4.34 7.99 22.75
CA ILE A 8 4.03 6.81 21.95
C ILE A 8 3.61 7.24 20.54
N GLU A 9 2.81 8.29 20.40
CA GLU A 9 2.38 8.80 19.10
C GLU A 9 3.54 9.37 18.28
N ARG A 10 4.50 10.07 18.93
CA ARG A 10 5.76 10.50 18.29
C ARG A 10 6.67 9.32 17.93
N PHE A 11 6.70 8.28 18.76
CA PHE A 11 7.52 7.09 18.54
C PHE A 11 6.96 6.19 17.42
N ILE A 12 5.62 6.08 17.33
CA ILE A 12 4.91 5.40 16.23
C ILE A 12 5.04 6.19 14.91
N LYS A 13 5.13 7.53 14.99
CA LYS A 13 5.39 8.40 13.83
C LYS A 13 6.85 8.36 13.33
N ASP A 14 7.74 7.69 14.04
CA ASP A 14 9.11 7.50 13.60
C ASP A 14 9.15 6.33 12.60
N GLU A 15 9.47 6.60 11.34
CA GLU A 15 9.53 5.58 10.26
C GLU A 15 10.49 4.41 10.62
N SER A 16 11.39 4.59 11.60
CA SER A 16 12.28 3.56 12.12
C SER A 16 11.58 2.51 13.00
N PHE A 17 10.42 2.83 13.60
CA PHE A 17 9.68 1.94 14.49
C PHE A 17 9.10 0.73 13.76
N SER A 18 8.60 0.92 12.54
CA SER A 18 8.01 -0.15 11.74
C SER A 18 9.04 -1.24 11.42
N GLY A 19 10.27 -0.86 11.05
CA GLY A 19 11.36 -1.80 10.77
C GLY A 19 11.80 -2.60 12.00
N VAL A 20 11.88 -1.95 13.16
CA VAL A 20 12.20 -2.64 14.43
C VAL A 20 11.09 -3.58 14.84
N LEU A 21 9.82 -3.15 14.74
CA LEU A 21 8.68 -3.98 15.07
C LEU A 21 8.59 -5.21 14.17
N LEU A 22 8.82 -5.05 12.86
CA LEU A 22 8.88 -6.14 11.90
C LEU A 22 9.97 -7.15 12.29
N PHE A 23 11.19 -6.67 12.59
CA PHE A 23 12.30 -7.53 13.01
C PHE A 23 11.99 -8.32 14.28
N VAL A 24 11.39 -7.67 15.29
CA VAL A 24 10.98 -8.33 16.54
C VAL A 24 9.90 -9.39 16.26
N ALA A 25 8.92 -9.08 15.41
CA ALA A 25 7.88 -10.04 15.01
C ALA A 25 8.48 -11.25 14.28
N THR A 26 9.43 -11.05 13.38
CA THR A 26 10.15 -12.14 12.69
C THR A 26 10.92 -13.02 13.68
N ILE A 27 11.67 -12.42 14.62
CA ILE A 27 12.38 -13.19 15.65
C ILE A 27 11.40 -13.99 16.51
N ALA A 28 10.30 -13.36 16.95
CA ALA A 28 9.28 -14.03 17.75
C ALA A 28 8.67 -15.21 16.98
N ALA A 29 8.35 -15.04 15.71
CA ALA A 29 7.83 -16.11 14.85
C ALA A 29 8.83 -17.27 14.72
N VAL A 30 10.11 -16.98 14.46
CA VAL A 30 11.17 -17.99 14.39
C VAL A 30 11.35 -18.72 15.73
N MET A 31 11.33 -18.00 16.86
CA MET A 31 11.42 -18.60 18.19
C MET A 31 10.25 -19.54 18.46
N VAL A 32 9.01 -19.11 18.18
CA VAL A 32 7.82 -19.94 18.38
C VAL A 32 7.85 -21.17 17.48
N ALA A 33 8.18 -21.00 16.20
CA ALA A 33 8.25 -22.08 15.21
C ALA A 33 9.31 -23.15 15.55
N ASN A 34 10.35 -22.80 16.32
CA ASN A 34 11.41 -23.72 16.75
C ASN A 34 11.29 -24.14 18.23
N SER A 35 10.19 -23.81 18.89
CA SER A 35 9.95 -24.13 20.30
C SER A 35 9.01 -25.34 20.48
N SER A 36 8.75 -25.72 21.74
CA SER A 36 7.73 -26.73 22.06
C SER A 36 6.30 -26.35 21.63
N LEU A 37 6.06 -25.07 21.29
CA LEU A 37 4.78 -24.58 20.78
C LEU A 37 4.65 -24.71 19.25
N SER A 38 5.67 -25.21 18.56
CA SER A 38 5.73 -25.30 17.10
C SER A 38 4.53 -26.01 16.49
N GLN A 39 4.14 -27.17 17.05
CA GLN A 39 2.99 -27.94 16.56
C GLN A 39 1.69 -27.13 16.63
N SER A 40 1.38 -26.56 17.80
CA SER A 40 0.17 -25.74 17.97
C SER A 40 0.19 -24.47 17.13
N TYR A 41 1.39 -23.91 16.87
CA TYR A 41 1.55 -22.76 15.99
C TYR A 41 1.19 -23.11 14.54
N PHE A 42 1.73 -24.21 13.97
CA PHE A 42 1.41 -24.61 12.61
C PHE A 42 -0.05 -25.09 12.44
N GLU A 43 -0.59 -25.82 13.42
CA GLU A 43 -2.00 -26.22 13.43
C GLU A 43 -2.95 -25.01 13.41
N LEU A 44 -2.60 -23.94 14.12
CA LEU A 44 -3.37 -22.68 14.09
C LEU A 44 -3.42 -22.09 12.68
N TRP A 45 -2.29 -22.06 11.97
CA TRP A 45 -2.20 -21.50 10.61
C TRP A 45 -2.91 -22.34 9.56
N GLU A 46 -2.93 -23.67 9.74
CA GLU A 46 -3.63 -24.61 8.86
C GLU A 46 -5.13 -24.73 9.15
N MET A 47 -5.59 -24.19 10.28
CA MET A 47 -7.00 -24.22 10.66
C MET A 47 -7.90 -23.71 9.53
N ALA A 48 -8.86 -24.53 9.09
CA ALA A 48 -9.79 -24.15 8.04
C ALA A 48 -10.77 -23.08 8.56
N ALA A 49 -10.80 -21.93 7.90
CA ALA A 49 -11.78 -20.90 8.14
C ALA A 49 -12.70 -20.78 6.91
N VAL A 50 -14.00 -20.98 7.14
CA VAL A 50 -15.00 -21.05 6.08
C VAL A 50 -15.96 -19.88 6.23
N VAL A 51 -16.13 -19.14 5.14
CA VAL A 51 -17.16 -18.09 5.01
C VAL A 51 -18.17 -18.55 3.97
N SER A 52 -19.43 -18.71 4.40
CA SER A 52 -20.52 -19.14 3.53
C SER A 52 -21.67 -18.12 3.54
N ILE A 53 -22.10 -17.68 2.35
CA ILE A 53 -23.27 -16.82 2.15
C ILE A 53 -24.18 -17.51 1.13
N GLY A 54 -25.25 -18.16 1.62
CA GLY A 54 -26.13 -18.98 0.76
C GLY A 54 -25.35 -20.11 0.08
N ASN A 55 -25.36 -20.16 -1.25
CA ASN A 55 -24.62 -21.16 -2.03
C ASN A 55 -23.16 -20.78 -2.28
N PHE A 56 -22.74 -19.58 -1.90
CA PHE A 56 -21.36 -19.13 -2.07
C PHE A 56 -20.54 -19.55 -0.85
N VAL A 57 -19.54 -20.40 -1.06
CA VAL A 57 -18.69 -20.94 0.02
C VAL A 57 -17.24 -20.69 -0.34
N ILE A 58 -16.52 -19.97 0.52
CA ILE A 58 -15.07 -19.82 0.46
C ILE A 58 -14.49 -20.54 1.67
N SER A 59 -13.67 -21.56 1.40
CA SER A 59 -12.97 -22.34 2.41
C SER A 59 -11.48 -22.25 2.15
N MET A 60 -10.73 -21.63 3.05
CA MET A 60 -9.27 -21.56 2.99
C MET A 60 -8.67 -21.66 4.40
N SER A 61 -7.38 -21.95 4.50
CA SER A 61 -6.69 -21.96 5.80
C SER A 61 -6.64 -20.56 6.39
N LEU A 62 -6.46 -20.48 7.71
CA LEU A 62 -6.29 -19.21 8.42
C LEU A 62 -5.11 -18.42 7.84
N MET A 63 -4.01 -19.10 7.50
CA MET A 63 -2.86 -18.50 6.82
C MET A 63 -3.23 -17.86 5.49
N HIS A 64 -4.02 -18.53 4.66
CA HIS A 64 -4.46 -17.98 3.37
C HIS A 64 -5.36 -16.76 3.55
N TRP A 65 -6.32 -16.79 4.48
CA TRP A 65 -7.16 -15.63 4.78
C TRP A 65 -6.34 -14.40 5.19
N ILE A 66 -5.39 -14.62 6.11
CA ILE A 66 -4.55 -13.55 6.64
C ILE A 66 -3.62 -13.01 5.54
N ASN A 67 -2.99 -13.90 4.76
CA ASN A 67 -2.11 -13.49 3.66
C ASN A 67 -2.88 -12.72 2.58
N ASP A 68 -3.97 -13.26 2.04
CA ASP A 68 -4.72 -12.59 0.98
C ASP A 68 -5.34 -11.27 1.46
N GLY A 69 -5.80 -11.20 2.70
CA GLY A 69 -6.37 -10.00 3.29
C GLY A 69 -5.33 -8.91 3.59
N LEU A 70 -4.26 -9.25 4.32
CA LEU A 70 -3.20 -8.30 4.67
C LEU A 70 -2.43 -7.86 3.42
N MET A 71 -2.14 -8.77 2.49
CA MET A 71 -1.45 -8.41 1.25
C MET A 71 -2.34 -7.54 0.35
N ALA A 72 -3.66 -7.73 0.32
CA ALA A 72 -4.55 -6.80 -0.38
C ALA A 72 -4.51 -5.38 0.21
N LEU A 73 -4.44 -5.25 1.55
CA LEU A 73 -4.27 -3.95 2.20
C LEU A 73 -2.88 -3.36 1.94
N PHE A 74 -1.83 -4.18 1.96
CA PHE A 74 -0.47 -3.76 1.62
C PHE A 74 -0.40 -3.24 0.18
N PHE A 75 -0.92 -4.00 -0.79
CA PHE A 75 -0.93 -3.61 -2.19
C PHE A 75 -1.90 -2.47 -2.51
N LEU A 76 -2.92 -2.22 -1.68
CA LEU A 76 -3.71 -0.99 -1.72
C LEU A 76 -2.82 0.22 -1.37
N MET A 77 -2.04 0.14 -0.29
CA MET A 77 -1.09 1.19 0.08
C MET A 77 -0.02 1.41 -0.99
N VAL A 78 0.60 0.33 -1.49
CA VAL A 78 1.57 0.40 -2.58
C VAL A 78 0.93 0.98 -3.84
N GLY A 79 -0.29 0.57 -4.20
CA GLY A 79 -1.01 1.12 -5.34
C GLY A 79 -1.28 2.63 -5.22
N LEU A 80 -1.57 3.12 -4.01
CA LEU A 80 -1.79 4.55 -3.76
C LEU A 80 -0.47 5.32 -3.90
N GLU A 81 0.62 4.74 -3.42
CA GLU A 81 1.97 5.29 -3.54
C GLU A 81 2.42 5.35 -5.00
N ILE A 82 2.22 4.27 -5.77
CA ILE A 82 2.48 4.23 -7.23
C ILE A 82 1.71 5.35 -7.91
N LYS A 83 0.41 5.46 -7.64
CA LYS A 83 -0.44 6.48 -8.24
C LYS A 83 0.07 7.89 -7.90
N ARG A 84 0.52 8.12 -6.66
CA ARG A 84 1.14 9.39 -6.24
C ARG A 84 2.45 9.65 -6.99
N GLU A 85 3.33 8.67 -7.06
CA GLU A 85 4.63 8.78 -7.75
C GLU A 85 4.48 9.07 -9.25
N LEU A 86 3.49 8.45 -9.90
CA LEU A 86 3.16 8.69 -11.32
C LEU A 86 2.57 10.07 -11.58
N LEU A 87 1.83 10.65 -10.62
CA LEU A 87 1.19 11.94 -10.82
C LEU A 87 2.11 13.11 -10.44
N ILE A 88 2.81 13.01 -9.31
CA ILE A 88 3.55 14.14 -8.72
C ILE A 88 4.95 13.79 -8.20
N GLY A 89 5.38 12.52 -8.30
CA GLY A 89 6.65 12.06 -7.75
C GLY A 89 7.77 11.83 -8.77
N GLU A 90 8.66 10.89 -8.47
CA GLU A 90 9.83 10.54 -9.29
C GLU A 90 9.49 9.67 -10.50
N LEU A 91 8.27 9.14 -10.57
CA LEU A 91 7.75 8.44 -11.76
C LEU A 91 6.92 9.34 -12.69
N SER A 92 6.78 10.63 -12.38
CA SER A 92 5.91 11.57 -13.11
C SER A 92 6.40 11.96 -14.51
N SER A 93 7.70 11.80 -14.78
CA SER A 93 8.27 12.08 -16.10
C SER A 93 9.18 10.96 -16.55
N VAL A 94 9.24 10.72 -17.86
CA VAL A 94 10.08 9.65 -18.45
C VAL A 94 11.55 9.81 -18.05
N GLN A 95 12.05 11.04 -17.96
CA GLN A 95 13.43 11.32 -17.57
C GLN A 95 13.71 10.83 -16.14
N LYS A 96 12.85 11.18 -15.18
CA LYS A 96 13.00 10.76 -13.79
C LYS A 96 12.74 9.26 -13.61
N ALA A 97 11.68 8.76 -14.25
CA ALA A 97 11.23 7.37 -14.12
C ALA A 97 12.20 6.36 -14.75
N SER A 98 12.96 6.78 -15.77
CA SER A 98 13.85 5.88 -16.52
C SER A 98 14.84 5.12 -15.62
N PHE A 99 15.47 5.81 -14.67
CA PHE A 99 16.50 5.20 -13.82
C PHE A 99 15.90 4.21 -12.81
N PRO A 100 14.88 4.56 -11.99
CA PRO A 100 14.19 3.61 -11.12
C PRO A 100 13.61 2.41 -11.85
N ILE A 101 12.95 2.62 -13.00
CA ILE A 101 12.32 1.52 -13.76
C ILE A 101 13.36 0.54 -14.30
N VAL A 102 14.45 1.03 -14.89
CA VAL A 102 15.52 0.16 -15.40
C VAL A 102 16.22 -0.57 -14.26
N ALA A 103 16.48 0.12 -13.14
CA ALA A 103 17.08 -0.48 -11.96
C ALA A 103 16.18 -1.59 -11.37
N ALA A 104 14.87 -1.34 -11.29
CA ALA A 104 13.87 -2.30 -10.83
C ALA A 104 13.78 -3.53 -11.76
N ILE A 105 13.60 -3.32 -13.06
CA ILE A 105 13.56 -4.43 -14.04
C ILE A 105 14.84 -5.27 -13.97
N GLY A 106 16.01 -4.64 -13.85
CA GLY A 106 17.28 -5.36 -13.66
C GLY A 106 17.34 -6.10 -12.32
N GLY A 107 16.90 -5.45 -11.24
CA GLY A 107 16.81 -5.98 -9.89
C GLY A 107 15.85 -7.17 -9.77
N MET A 108 14.83 -7.24 -10.63
CA MET A 108 13.90 -8.36 -10.72
C MET A 108 14.39 -9.48 -11.64
N ALA A 109 14.80 -9.12 -12.86
CA ALA A 109 15.13 -10.08 -13.91
C ALA A 109 16.41 -10.86 -13.59
N ILE A 110 17.44 -10.21 -13.04
CA ILE A 110 18.72 -10.88 -12.76
C ILE A 110 18.56 -11.96 -11.69
N PRO A 111 17.98 -11.71 -10.50
CA PRO A 111 17.78 -12.76 -9.50
C PRO A 111 16.86 -13.88 -9.98
N ALA A 112 15.80 -13.56 -10.72
CA ALA A 112 14.93 -14.56 -11.34
C ALA A 112 15.69 -15.47 -12.31
N LEU A 113 16.50 -14.90 -13.21
CA LEU A 113 17.31 -15.67 -14.16
C LEU A 113 18.35 -16.54 -13.45
N VAL A 114 19.02 -16.00 -12.42
CA VAL A 114 19.95 -16.77 -11.58
C VAL A 114 19.23 -17.97 -10.98
N TYR A 115 18.04 -17.77 -10.40
CA TYR A 115 17.25 -18.87 -9.84
C TYR A 115 16.92 -19.95 -10.88
N VAL A 116 16.47 -19.56 -12.07
CA VAL A 116 16.12 -20.50 -13.15
C VAL A 116 17.33 -21.31 -13.61
N VAL A 117 18.50 -20.70 -13.72
CA VAL A 117 19.74 -21.40 -14.13
C VAL A 117 20.13 -22.46 -13.10
N PHE A 118 19.92 -22.19 -11.80
CA PHE A 118 20.22 -23.16 -10.74
C PHE A 118 19.09 -24.19 -10.49
N ASN A 119 17.87 -23.95 -10.98
CA ASN A 119 16.69 -24.81 -10.78
C ASN A 119 16.00 -25.14 -12.11
N MET A 120 16.76 -25.67 -13.06
CA MET A 120 16.23 -25.96 -14.41
C MET A 120 15.10 -27.00 -14.40
N ASP A 121 15.10 -27.92 -13.43
CA ASP A 121 14.11 -28.99 -13.33
C ASP A 121 12.74 -28.49 -12.81
N ASP A 122 12.72 -27.43 -12.00
CA ASP A 122 11.49 -26.78 -11.52
C ASP A 122 11.69 -25.26 -11.41
N PRO A 123 11.56 -24.52 -12.53
CA PRO A 123 11.81 -23.08 -12.53
C PRO A 123 10.68 -22.27 -11.89
N LYS A 124 9.59 -22.90 -11.41
CA LYS A 124 8.40 -22.20 -10.93
C LYS A 124 8.66 -21.28 -9.74
N GLY A 125 9.73 -21.46 -8.98
CA GLY A 125 10.08 -20.57 -7.86
C GLY A 125 10.79 -19.26 -8.26
N PHE A 126 10.94 -18.94 -9.54
CA PHE A 126 11.71 -17.75 -9.96
C PHE A 126 11.17 -16.41 -9.46
N GLY A 127 9.89 -16.35 -9.09
CA GLY A 127 9.28 -15.16 -8.50
C GLY A 127 9.74 -14.89 -7.05
N ILE A 128 10.25 -15.90 -6.34
CA ILE A 128 10.69 -15.80 -4.95
C ILE A 128 11.83 -14.77 -4.76
N PRO A 129 12.96 -14.83 -5.50
CA PRO A 129 14.07 -13.88 -5.34
C PRO A 129 13.81 -12.50 -5.96
N MET A 130 12.64 -12.29 -6.57
CA MET A 130 12.31 -11.08 -7.32
C MET A 130 11.77 -9.95 -6.42
N ALA A 131 11.12 -10.31 -5.31
CA ALA A 131 10.48 -9.35 -4.41
C ALA A 131 11.47 -8.76 -3.41
N THR A 132 11.34 -7.46 -3.15
CA THR A 132 12.14 -6.72 -2.16
C THR A 132 11.23 -6.18 -1.06
N ASP A 133 11.48 -6.54 0.21
CA ASP A 133 10.71 -5.98 1.34
C ASP A 133 11.10 -4.51 1.60
N ILE A 134 10.27 -3.60 1.12
CA ILE A 134 10.45 -2.15 1.27
C ILE A 134 10.52 -1.69 2.73
N ALA A 135 9.73 -2.31 3.62
CA ALA A 135 9.67 -1.91 5.02
C ALA A 135 10.98 -2.25 5.73
N PHE A 136 11.54 -3.43 5.43
CA PHE A 136 12.83 -3.82 5.95
C PHE A 136 13.98 -3.00 5.35
N ALA A 137 13.97 -2.79 4.04
CA ALA A 137 14.99 -2.02 3.34
C ALA A 137 15.07 -0.56 3.84
N LEU A 138 13.92 0.12 3.97
CA LEU A 138 13.84 1.46 4.53
C LEU A 138 14.21 1.46 6.02
N GLY A 139 13.74 0.47 6.79
CA GLY A 139 14.08 0.33 8.21
C GLY A 139 15.58 0.32 8.44
N ILE A 140 16.33 -0.50 7.69
CA ILE A 140 17.80 -0.54 7.77
C ILE A 140 18.41 0.79 7.33
N LEU A 141 17.94 1.37 6.22
CA LEU A 141 18.46 2.62 5.70
C LEU A 141 18.30 3.77 6.71
N MET A 142 17.22 3.74 7.50
CA MET A 142 16.97 4.69 8.57
C MET A 142 17.84 4.50 9.80
N LEU A 143 18.24 3.27 10.14
CA LEU A 143 19.20 3.01 11.22
C LEU A 143 20.56 3.67 10.95
N LEU A 144 20.93 3.88 9.68
CA LEU A 144 22.13 4.63 9.29
C LEU A 144 22.00 6.15 9.55
N GLY A 145 20.80 6.61 9.91
CA GLY A 145 20.51 7.96 10.37
C GLY A 145 20.80 9.04 9.33
N LYS A 146 21.45 10.12 9.76
CA LYS A 146 21.74 11.31 8.92
C LYS A 146 22.82 11.08 7.86
N LYS A 147 23.48 9.91 7.84
CA LYS A 147 24.55 9.61 6.88
C LYS A 147 24.04 9.32 5.47
N VAL A 148 22.74 9.05 5.33
CA VAL A 148 22.13 8.70 4.05
C VAL A 148 21.53 9.94 3.40
N ASN A 149 21.89 10.17 2.13
CA ASN A 149 21.31 11.24 1.32
C ASN A 149 19.79 11.03 1.14
N PRO A 150 18.95 12.05 1.40
CA PRO A 150 17.50 11.96 1.15
C PRO A 150 17.13 11.48 -0.26
N ALA A 151 17.92 11.84 -1.28
CA ALA A 151 17.70 11.38 -2.65
C ALA A 151 17.81 9.85 -2.78
N LEU A 152 18.67 9.19 -1.99
CA LEU A 152 18.80 7.73 -2.00
C LEU A 152 17.58 7.05 -1.37
N LYS A 153 16.99 7.68 -0.35
CA LYS A 153 15.74 7.19 0.27
C LYS A 153 14.61 7.24 -0.74
N LEU A 154 14.44 8.38 -1.41
CA LEU A 154 13.41 8.57 -2.43
C LEU A 154 13.59 7.60 -3.61
N PHE A 155 14.83 7.44 -4.06
CA PHE A 155 15.16 6.45 -5.10
C PHE A 155 14.81 5.02 -4.67
N LEU A 156 15.15 4.62 -3.44
CA LEU A 156 14.86 3.27 -2.93
C LEU A 156 13.34 3.03 -2.83
N VAL A 157 12.57 4.03 -2.39
CA VAL A 157 11.10 3.96 -2.38
C VAL A 157 10.59 3.75 -3.80
N ALA A 158 11.03 4.56 -4.77
CA ALA A 158 10.58 4.44 -6.16
C ALA A 158 10.96 3.08 -6.78
N LEU A 159 12.18 2.59 -6.53
CA LEU A 159 12.63 1.27 -6.98
C LEU A 159 11.77 0.15 -6.39
N ALA A 160 11.60 0.14 -5.07
CA ALA A 160 10.84 -0.90 -4.38
C ALA A 160 9.37 -0.92 -4.80
N VAL A 161 8.79 0.27 -5.03
CA VAL A 161 7.42 0.41 -5.52
C VAL A 161 7.24 -0.19 -6.93
N VAL A 162 8.21 0.01 -7.83
CA VAL A 162 8.20 -0.59 -9.17
C VAL A 162 8.42 -2.11 -9.10
N ASP A 163 9.36 -2.57 -8.27
CA ASP A 163 9.62 -3.99 -8.01
C ASP A 163 8.37 -4.70 -7.48
N ASP A 164 7.68 -4.13 -6.49
CA ASP A 164 6.46 -4.68 -5.89
C ASP A 164 5.33 -4.78 -6.91
N LEU A 165 5.13 -3.74 -7.74
CA LEU A 165 4.14 -3.79 -8.81
C LEU A 165 4.49 -4.88 -9.84
N GLY A 166 5.76 -4.98 -10.19
CA GLY A 166 6.25 -6.03 -11.08
C GLY A 166 6.03 -7.43 -10.49
N ALA A 167 6.30 -7.60 -9.20
CA ALA A 167 6.08 -8.84 -8.46
C ALA A 167 4.62 -9.26 -8.43
N VAL A 168 3.70 -8.35 -8.11
CA VAL A 168 2.28 -8.70 -8.12
C VAL A 168 1.76 -9.05 -9.52
N ILE A 169 2.27 -8.41 -10.57
CA ILE A 169 1.91 -8.75 -11.96
C ILE A 169 2.43 -10.15 -12.31
N VAL A 170 3.68 -10.47 -11.97
CA VAL A 170 4.23 -11.82 -12.19
C VAL A 170 3.45 -12.86 -11.41
N VAL A 171 3.18 -12.62 -10.13
CA VAL A 171 2.39 -13.51 -9.27
C VAL A 171 1.01 -13.78 -9.86
N ALA A 172 0.32 -12.74 -10.33
CA ALA A 172 -1.01 -12.87 -10.90
C ALA A 172 -1.08 -13.46 -12.31
N THR A 173 0.01 -13.44 -13.08
CA THR A 173 0.02 -13.96 -14.46
C THR A 173 0.59 -15.37 -14.55
N VAL A 174 1.60 -15.68 -13.73
CA VAL A 174 2.34 -16.94 -13.79
C VAL A 174 1.79 -18.00 -12.83
N TYR A 175 1.26 -17.58 -11.68
CA TYR A 175 0.80 -18.50 -10.63
C TYR A 175 -0.72 -18.63 -10.57
N THR A 176 -1.44 -18.11 -11.58
CA THR A 176 -2.87 -18.36 -11.75
C THR A 176 -3.07 -19.69 -12.48
N SER A 177 -3.72 -20.64 -11.81
CA SER A 177 -3.92 -22.00 -12.31
C SER A 177 -5.22 -22.18 -13.09
N GLU A 178 -6.33 -21.65 -12.58
CA GLU A 178 -7.67 -21.82 -13.16
C GLU A 178 -8.38 -20.47 -13.21
N ILE A 179 -9.07 -20.18 -14.32
CA ILE A 179 -9.81 -18.93 -14.51
C ILE A 179 -11.30 -19.23 -14.58
N HIS A 180 -12.03 -18.84 -13.53
CA HIS A 180 -13.48 -18.90 -13.49
C HIS A 180 -14.09 -17.63 -14.11
N ALA A 181 -14.31 -17.67 -15.43
CA ALA A 181 -14.79 -16.53 -16.22
C ALA A 181 -16.14 -15.96 -15.74
N GLU A 182 -16.93 -16.74 -15.01
CA GLU A 182 -18.22 -16.38 -14.44
C GLU A 182 -18.15 -15.13 -13.54
N TYR A 183 -17.07 -15.04 -12.75
CA TYR A 183 -16.86 -13.96 -11.79
C TYR A 183 -16.27 -12.70 -12.43
N PHE A 184 -15.78 -12.78 -13.67
CA PHE A 184 -15.19 -11.65 -14.39
C PHE A 184 -16.21 -10.52 -14.59
N LEU A 185 -17.44 -10.85 -14.99
CA LEU A 185 -18.51 -9.87 -15.17
C LEU A 185 -18.86 -9.17 -13.84
N HIS A 186 -18.87 -9.92 -12.74
CA HIS A 186 -19.15 -9.40 -11.40
C HIS A 186 -18.05 -8.45 -10.93
N ALA A 187 -16.78 -8.85 -11.08
CA ALA A 187 -15.63 -7.99 -10.77
C ALA A 187 -15.64 -6.71 -11.61
N ALA A 188 -15.90 -6.82 -12.93
CA ALA A 188 -15.98 -5.69 -13.83
C ALA A 188 -17.10 -4.71 -13.45
N LEU A 189 -18.28 -5.22 -13.05
CA LEU A 189 -19.39 -4.40 -12.59
C LEU A 189 -19.04 -3.65 -11.31
N VAL A 190 -18.47 -4.33 -10.31
CA VAL A 190 -18.03 -3.69 -9.06
C VAL A 190 -16.97 -2.62 -9.36
N TYR A 191 -16.00 -2.94 -10.21
CA TYR A 191 -14.96 -1.97 -10.58
C TYR A 191 -15.52 -0.75 -11.31
N ALA A 192 -16.50 -0.94 -12.19
CA ALA A 192 -17.21 0.15 -12.84
C ALA A 192 -17.96 1.04 -11.82
N LEU A 193 -18.58 0.45 -10.79
CA LEU A 193 -19.22 1.22 -9.71
C LEU A 193 -18.20 2.07 -8.94
N ILE A 194 -17.02 1.52 -8.64
CA ILE A 194 -15.94 2.28 -8.00
C ILE A 194 -15.52 3.47 -8.87
N TRP A 195 -15.37 3.26 -10.18
CA TRP A 195 -15.07 4.35 -11.12
C TRP A 195 -16.19 5.40 -11.21
N ILE A 196 -17.46 5.00 -11.14
CA ILE A 196 -18.57 5.95 -11.07
C ILE A 196 -18.47 6.85 -9.84
N LEU A 197 -18.06 6.31 -8.68
CA LEU A 197 -17.82 7.12 -7.48
C LEU A 197 -16.67 8.11 -7.70
N ASN A 198 -15.59 7.67 -8.36
CA ASN A 198 -14.45 8.52 -8.69
C ASN A 198 -14.86 9.67 -9.63
N LEU A 199 -15.60 9.36 -10.70
CA LEU A 199 -16.12 10.34 -11.66
C LEU A 199 -17.07 11.35 -11.01
N LYS A 200 -17.87 10.90 -10.04
CA LYS A 200 -18.72 11.76 -9.21
C LYS A 200 -17.95 12.54 -8.13
N LYS A 201 -16.61 12.46 -8.11
CA LYS A 201 -15.72 13.13 -7.16
C LYS A 201 -16.07 12.84 -5.69
N VAL A 202 -16.54 11.64 -5.38
CA VAL A 202 -16.80 11.24 -4.00
C VAL A 202 -15.46 11.08 -3.28
N THR A 203 -15.21 11.92 -2.26
CA THR A 203 -13.98 11.92 -1.46
C THR A 203 -14.07 11.07 -0.20
N MET A 204 -15.25 10.56 0.14
CA MET A 204 -15.43 9.64 1.26
C MET A 204 -14.80 8.28 0.93
N LEU A 205 -13.92 7.78 1.80
CA LEU A 205 -13.17 6.55 1.58
C LEU A 205 -14.02 5.27 1.80
N MET A 206 -14.98 5.30 2.72
CA MET A 206 -15.76 4.12 3.12
C MET A 206 -16.44 3.38 1.94
N PRO A 207 -17.12 4.05 0.99
CA PRO A 207 -17.70 3.38 -0.18
C PRO A 207 -16.66 2.64 -1.04
N TYR A 208 -15.46 3.20 -1.20
CA TYR A 208 -14.37 2.55 -1.94
C TYR A 208 -13.89 1.29 -1.21
N LEU A 209 -13.72 1.33 0.11
CA LEU A 209 -13.28 0.16 0.87
C LEU A 209 -14.33 -0.97 0.87
N LEU A 210 -15.62 -0.64 0.98
CA LEU A 210 -16.70 -1.63 0.91
C LEU A 210 -16.77 -2.29 -0.46
N LEU A 211 -16.75 -1.50 -1.54
CA LEU A 211 -16.71 -2.05 -2.91
C LEU A 211 -15.38 -2.76 -3.20
N GLY A 212 -14.29 -2.30 -2.60
CA GLY A 212 -12.98 -2.93 -2.66
C GLY A 212 -12.97 -4.33 -2.05
N MET A 213 -13.65 -4.52 -0.92
CA MET A 213 -13.84 -5.84 -0.32
C MET A 213 -14.65 -6.77 -1.26
N ALA A 214 -15.71 -6.25 -1.88
CA ALA A 214 -16.47 -7.01 -2.88
C ALA A 214 -15.61 -7.35 -4.11
N LEU A 215 -14.79 -6.41 -4.59
CA LEU A 215 -13.85 -6.61 -5.69
C LEU A 215 -12.82 -7.70 -5.35
N TRP A 216 -12.28 -7.68 -4.13
CA TRP A 216 -11.33 -8.67 -3.63
C TRP A 216 -11.93 -10.08 -3.62
N VAL A 217 -13.17 -10.24 -3.13
CA VAL A 217 -13.89 -11.52 -3.17
C VAL A 217 -14.04 -12.02 -4.61
N PHE A 218 -14.50 -11.17 -5.54
CA PHE A 218 -14.68 -11.61 -6.93
C PHE A 218 -13.37 -11.91 -7.63
N ILE A 219 -12.30 -11.14 -7.39
CA ILE A 219 -10.97 -11.42 -7.99
C ILE A 219 -10.42 -12.76 -7.48
N HIS A 220 -10.53 -13.02 -6.17
CA HIS A 220 -10.19 -14.32 -5.60
C HIS A 220 -11.00 -15.45 -6.27
N SER A 221 -12.32 -15.25 -6.45
CA SER A 221 -13.17 -16.24 -7.13
C SER A 221 -12.86 -16.43 -8.62
N ILE A 222 -12.25 -15.46 -9.30
CA ILE A 222 -11.77 -15.63 -10.68
C ILE A 222 -10.58 -16.62 -10.72
N GLY A 223 -9.82 -16.77 -9.63
CA GLY A 223 -8.56 -17.53 -9.59
C GLY A 223 -7.32 -16.66 -9.87
N VAL A 224 -7.50 -15.34 -9.95
CA VAL A 224 -6.40 -14.37 -9.94
C VAL A 224 -6.02 -14.07 -8.50
N HIS A 225 -4.74 -13.81 -8.24
CA HIS A 225 -4.28 -13.41 -6.91
C HIS A 225 -5.07 -12.19 -6.40
N ALA A 226 -5.68 -12.34 -5.22
CA ALA A 226 -6.61 -11.37 -4.66
C ALA A 226 -5.93 -10.01 -4.34
N THR A 227 -4.61 -10.00 -4.22
CA THR A 227 -3.78 -8.80 -3.99
C THR A 227 -3.92 -7.74 -5.08
N ILE A 228 -4.20 -8.13 -6.33
CA ILE A 228 -4.47 -7.20 -7.43
C ILE A 228 -5.67 -6.30 -7.13
N ALA A 229 -6.66 -6.78 -6.36
CA ALA A 229 -7.82 -5.99 -5.99
C ALA A 229 -7.42 -4.71 -5.24
N GLY A 230 -6.40 -4.79 -4.38
CA GLY A 230 -5.84 -3.65 -3.67
C GLY A 230 -5.26 -2.61 -4.62
N VAL A 231 -4.44 -3.06 -5.59
CA VAL A 231 -3.86 -2.17 -6.61
C VAL A 231 -4.95 -1.53 -7.44
N LEU A 232 -5.90 -2.30 -7.99
CA LEU A 232 -6.99 -1.77 -8.80
C LEU A 232 -7.82 -0.74 -8.05
N LEU A 233 -8.14 -1.01 -6.79
CA LEU A 233 -8.87 -0.09 -5.92
C LEU A 233 -8.08 1.21 -5.71
N ALA A 234 -6.78 1.13 -5.46
CA ALA A 234 -5.92 2.29 -5.30
C ALA A 234 -5.96 3.23 -6.51
N PHE A 235 -5.90 2.66 -7.72
CA PHE A 235 -5.98 3.44 -8.95
C PHE A 235 -7.34 4.13 -9.12
N ALA A 236 -8.42 3.57 -8.58
CA ALA A 236 -9.75 4.17 -8.64
C ALA A 236 -10.04 5.18 -7.51
N ILE A 237 -9.31 5.16 -6.39
CA ILE A 237 -9.47 6.15 -5.30
C ILE A 237 -8.93 7.53 -5.76
N PRO A 238 -9.69 8.62 -5.64
CA PRO A 238 -9.23 9.96 -6.04
C PRO A 238 -8.10 10.48 -5.13
N ILE A 239 -7.10 11.14 -5.73
CA ILE A 239 -5.96 11.80 -5.03
C ILE A 239 -6.21 13.31 -4.82
N THR A 240 -7.31 13.85 -5.36
CA THR A 240 -7.59 15.29 -5.31
C THR A 240 -7.75 15.81 -3.88
N SER A 241 -7.21 17.01 -3.63
CA SER A 241 -7.44 17.76 -2.39
C SER A 241 -8.94 17.89 -2.10
N LYS A 242 -9.31 17.82 -0.82
CA LYS A 242 -10.69 18.08 -0.37
C LYS A 242 -11.07 19.55 -0.48
N VAL A 243 -10.09 20.44 -0.55
CA VAL A 243 -10.27 21.89 -0.64
C VAL A 243 -9.83 22.34 -2.03
N ASP A 244 -10.70 23.07 -2.72
CA ASP A 244 -10.38 23.70 -3.99
C ASP A 244 -9.34 24.81 -3.76
N GLU A 245 -8.27 24.81 -4.56
CA GLU A 245 -7.17 25.76 -4.41
C GLU A 245 -7.64 27.21 -4.62
N LYS A 246 -8.61 27.43 -5.51
CA LYS A 246 -9.15 28.77 -5.78
C LYS A 246 -10.01 29.24 -4.62
N ASP A 247 -10.91 28.39 -4.14
CA ASP A 247 -11.74 28.70 -2.97
C ASP A 247 -10.85 28.98 -1.75
N PHE A 248 -9.77 28.22 -1.56
CA PHE A 248 -8.81 28.46 -0.48
C PHE A 248 -8.11 29.81 -0.62
N ILE A 249 -7.64 30.15 -1.83
CA ILE A 249 -6.99 31.44 -2.09
C ILE A 249 -7.98 32.60 -1.90
N GLU A 250 -9.21 32.47 -2.37
CA GLU A 250 -10.26 33.48 -2.24
C GLU A 250 -10.60 33.70 -0.77
N THR A 251 -10.92 32.63 -0.04
CA THR A 251 -11.19 32.68 1.41
C THR A 251 -10.01 33.29 2.18
N THR A 252 -8.77 32.88 1.88
CA THR A 252 -7.58 33.43 2.55
C THR A 252 -7.40 34.91 2.25
N LYS A 253 -7.65 35.35 1.01
CA LYS A 253 -7.59 36.77 0.66
C LYS A 253 -8.66 37.57 1.39
N ASP A 254 -9.88 37.07 1.48
CA ASP A 254 -10.95 37.73 2.22
C ASP A 254 -10.57 37.92 3.70
N HIS A 255 -10.00 36.89 4.34
CA HIS A 255 -9.50 36.98 5.71
C HIS A 255 -8.31 37.96 5.86
N VAL A 256 -7.38 37.98 4.89
CA VAL A 256 -6.27 38.94 4.90
C VAL A 256 -6.77 40.37 4.71
N ASP A 257 -7.70 40.61 3.79
CA ASP A 257 -8.30 41.92 3.55
C ASP A 257 -9.10 42.39 4.78
N GLU A 258 -9.82 41.48 5.45
CA GLU A 258 -10.51 41.77 6.71
C GLU A 258 -9.51 42.09 7.83
N PHE A 259 -8.42 41.34 7.93
CA PHE A 259 -7.36 41.60 8.89
C PHE A 259 -6.70 42.97 8.66
N GLU A 260 -6.38 43.31 7.40
CA GLU A 260 -5.78 44.59 6.99
C GLU A 260 -6.69 45.79 7.31
N LYS A 261 -8.00 45.66 7.05
CA LYS A 261 -8.99 46.72 7.36
C LYS A 261 -9.07 47.05 8.85
N HIS A 262 -8.72 46.11 9.72
CA HIS A 262 -8.81 46.25 11.17
C HIS A 262 -7.43 46.40 11.83
N ILE A 263 -6.38 46.76 11.08
CA ILE A 263 -5.07 47.09 11.67
C ILE A 263 -5.17 48.40 12.47
N ASP A 264 -4.93 48.29 13.77
CA ASP A 264 -4.82 49.43 14.68
C ASP A 264 -3.36 49.89 14.86
N ASN A 265 -3.18 51.14 15.30
CA ASN A 265 -1.86 51.71 15.61
C ASN A 265 -1.19 51.08 16.85
N ILE A 266 -1.91 50.23 17.58
CA ILE A 266 -1.41 49.51 18.74
C ILE A 266 -1.19 48.06 18.29
N PRO A 267 -0.01 47.47 18.52
CA PRO A 267 0.31 46.11 18.07
C PRO A 267 -0.35 45.05 18.96
N ILE A 268 -1.68 45.11 19.11
CA ILE A 268 -2.53 44.17 19.86
C ILE A 268 -3.68 43.76 18.93
N LEU A 269 -3.90 42.45 18.78
CA LEU A 269 -5.01 41.91 17.98
C LEU A 269 -6.36 42.34 18.57
N ASN A 270 -7.22 42.95 17.76
CA ASN A 270 -8.58 43.30 18.17
C ASN A 270 -9.56 42.15 17.93
N HIS A 271 -10.80 42.29 18.42
CA HIS A 271 -11.81 41.23 18.32
C HIS A 271 -12.08 40.78 16.88
N HIS A 272 -12.02 41.69 15.90
CA HIS A 272 -12.21 41.36 14.48
C HIS A 272 -11.05 40.56 13.89
N GLN A 273 -9.83 40.75 14.40
CA GLN A 273 -8.64 40.02 13.96
C GLN A 273 -8.45 38.66 14.64
N ILE A 274 -9.17 38.39 15.74
CA ILE A 274 -9.11 37.09 16.45
C ILE A 274 -10.06 36.07 15.80
N ASP A 275 -11.18 36.54 15.25
CA ASP A 275 -12.25 35.71 14.69
C ASP A 275 -12.14 35.51 13.16
N ALA A 276 -11.25 36.25 12.49
CA ALA A 276 -10.89 36.10 11.07
C ALA A 276 -9.84 35.00 10.86
#